data_AF-A0A6P5F7X3-F1
#
_entry.id   AF-A0A6P5F7X3-F1
#
_cell.length_a   1.000
_cell.length_b   1.000
_cell.length_c   1.000
_cell.angle_alpha   90.00
_cell.angle_beta   90.00
_cell.angle_gamma   90.00
#
_symmetry.space_group_name_H-M   'P 1'
#
loop_
_entity.id
_entity.type
_entity.pdbx_description
1 polymer ?
#
loop_
_entity_poly.entity_id
_entity_poly.type
_entity_poly.pdbx_seq_one_letter_code
_entity_poly.pdbx_strand_id
1 'polypeptide(L)'
;MRQILFGPFEGTIGSILTYRSCSSLLLVDFESFHCLPLSPVLDRSENIIDGCTLMDCLKHFTAVEHLESYHCSRCWHIAVIKHLSLKSEKDEIEATSMI
;
A
#
# COMPACT_ATOMS: atom_id res chain seq x y z
N MET A 1 20.16 10.57 -29.47
CA MET A 1 20.35 9.74 -28.25
C MET A 1 20.62 10.72 -27.11
N ARG A 2 19.62 11.03 -26.27
CA ARG A 2 19.77 12.00 -25.16
C ARG A 2 20.48 11.29 -24.01
N GLN A 3 21.72 11.69 -23.72
CA GLN A 3 22.39 11.30 -22.48
C GLN A 3 21.82 12.19 -21.38
N ILE A 4 21.04 11.60 -20.46
CA ILE A 4 20.63 12.28 -19.24
C ILE A 4 21.86 12.30 -18.35
N LEU A 5 22.59 13.41 -18.38
CA LEU A 5 23.67 13.66 -17.41
C LEU A 5 22.99 13.97 -16.08
N PHE A 6 22.94 12.98 -15.20
CA PHE A 6 22.54 13.21 -13.82
C PHE A 6 23.62 14.07 -13.16
N GLY A 7 23.21 15.25 -12.68
CA GLY A 7 24.06 16.07 -11.83
C GLY A 7 24.36 15.36 -10.50
N PRO A 8 25.35 15.82 -9.72
CA PRO A 8 25.74 15.17 -8.46
C PRO A 8 24.64 15.16 -7.39
N PHE A 9 23.53 15.88 -7.60
CA PHE A 9 22.40 16.02 -6.68
C PHE A 9 21.14 15.29 -7.17
N GLU A 10 21.23 14.50 -8.24
CA GLU A 10 20.10 13.72 -8.74
C GLU A 10 19.98 12.40 -7.99
N GLY A 11 18.87 12.24 -7.28
CA GLY A 11 18.43 10.99 -6.68
C GLY A 11 17.38 10.29 -7.55
N THR A 12 17.08 9.05 -7.22
CA THR A 12 15.94 8.31 -7.79
C THR A 12 15.10 7.73 -6.66
N ILE A 13 13.80 7.94 -6.73
CA ILE A 13 12.83 7.35 -5.81
C ILE A 13 11.98 6.32 -6.56
N GLY A 14 11.67 5.22 -5.90
CA GLY A 14 10.80 4.17 -6.43
C GLY A 14 9.55 4.05 -5.58
N SER A 15 8.39 4.07 -6.21
CA SER A 15 7.10 3.81 -5.58
C SER A 15 6.62 2.42 -5.98
N ILE A 16 6.29 1.59 -5.00
CA ILE A 16 5.85 0.21 -5.21
C ILE A 16 4.45 0.06 -4.63
N LEU A 17 3.50 -0.28 -5.48
CA LEU A 17 2.12 -0.55 -5.09
C LEU A 17 1.84 -2.05 -5.20
N THR A 18 1.48 -2.67 -4.09
CA THR A 18 1.10 -4.09 -4.03
C THR A 18 -0.27 -4.27 -3.40
N TYR A 19 -0.98 -5.31 -3.82
CA TYR A 19 -2.24 -5.67 -3.19
C TYR A 19 -2.01 -6.37 -1.85
N ARG A 20 -2.57 -5.82 -0.77
CA ARG A 20 -2.46 -6.42 0.58
C ARG A 20 -3.00 -7.85 0.66
N SER A 21 -4.04 -8.18 -0.11
CA SER A 21 -4.71 -9.48 -0.03
C SER A 21 -3.92 -10.65 -0.64
N CYS A 22 -3.00 -10.38 -1.57
CA CYS A 22 -2.28 -11.43 -2.31
C CYS A 22 -0.82 -11.11 -2.60
N SER A 23 -0.32 -9.97 -2.12
CA SER A 23 1.02 -9.45 -2.36
C SER A 23 1.40 -9.32 -3.84
N SER A 24 0.42 -9.36 -4.74
CA SER A 24 0.66 -9.20 -6.17
C SER A 24 1.00 -7.74 -6.45
N LEU A 25 1.99 -7.54 -7.31
CA LEU A 25 2.43 -6.22 -7.75
C LEU A 25 1.37 -5.59 -8.64
N LEU A 26 0.97 -4.36 -8.32
CA LEU A 26 0.03 -3.57 -9.11
C LEU A 26 0.80 -2.58 -10.01
N LEU A 27 1.72 -1.82 -9.41
CA LEU A 27 2.46 -0.78 -10.11
C LEU A 27 3.84 -0.61 -9.48
N VAL A 28 4.83 -0.30 -10.32
CA VAL A 28 6.11 0.27 -9.91
C VAL A 28 6.34 1.50 -10.75
N ASP A 29 6.69 2.60 -10.09
CA ASP A 29 7.06 3.84 -10.76
C ASP A 29 8.37 4.37 -10.20
N PHE A 30 9.16 5.02 -11.05
CA PHE A 30 10.46 5.58 -10.70
C PHE A 30 10.55 7.03 -11.15
N GLU A 31 10.95 7.90 -10.25
CA GLU A 31 11.10 9.33 -10.52
C GLU A 31 12.48 9.82 -10.10
N SER A 32 13.07 10.71 -10.90
CA SER A 32 14.31 11.41 -10.54
C SER A 32 13.98 12.67 -9.75
N PHE A 33 14.75 12.96 -8.70
CA PHE A 33 14.53 14.14 -7.87
C PHE A 33 15.84 14.83 -7.54
N HIS A 34 15.79 16.16 -7.45
CA HIS A 34 16.93 16.97 -7.02
C HIS A 34 16.92 17.24 -5.51
N CYS A 35 15.73 17.25 -4.90
CA CYS A 35 15.53 17.48 -3.47
C CYS A 35 14.40 16.57 -2.98
N LEU A 36 14.54 16.06 -1.76
CA LEU A 36 13.54 15.22 -1.11
C LEU A 36 12.79 16.04 -0.06
N PRO A 37 11.52 16.44 -0.30
CA PRO A 37 10.75 17.16 0.70
C PRO A 37 10.40 16.21 1.85
N LEU A 38 10.81 16.58 3.07
CA LEU A 38 10.52 15.81 4.28
C LEU A 38 9.52 16.56 5.15
N SER A 39 8.50 15.86 5.61
CA SER A 39 7.58 16.34 6.63
C SER A 39 8.05 15.89 8.01
N PRO A 40 7.99 16.75 9.04
CA PRO A 40 8.29 16.35 10.40
C PRO A 40 7.26 15.32 10.90
N VAL A 41 7.69 14.44 11.81
CA VAL A 41 6.77 13.52 12.46
C VAL A 41 5.96 14.30 13.50
N LEU A 42 4.63 14.24 13.38
CA LEU A 42 3.71 14.95 14.25
C LEU A 42 3.11 14.01 15.31
N ASP A 43 2.80 14.57 16.48
CA ASP A 43 2.02 13.90 17.51
C ASP A 43 0.50 13.96 17.22
N ARG A 44 -0.32 13.40 18.12
CA ARG A 44 -1.78 13.42 17.98
C ARG A 44 -2.41 14.82 18.00
N SER A 45 -1.68 15.80 18.50
CA SER A 45 -2.09 17.20 18.59
C SER A 45 -1.45 18.06 17.48
N GLU A 46 -0.91 17.42 16.43
CA GLU A 46 -0.26 18.05 15.29
C GLU A 46 1.01 18.85 15.63
N ASN A 47 1.62 18.60 16.78
CA ASN A 47 2.91 19.20 17.15
C ASN A 47 4.06 18.33 16.68
N ILE A 48 5.19 18.93 16.34
CA ILE A 48 6.43 18.20 16.06
C ILE A 48 6.81 17.44 17.34
N ILE A 49 7.04 16.13 17.20
CA ILE A 49 7.43 15.28 18.33
C ILE A 49 8.75 15.81 18.93
N ASP A 50 8.79 16.00 20.25
CA ASP A 50 10.01 16.41 20.94
C ASP A 50 11.13 15.38 20.69
N GLY A 51 12.30 15.87 20.29
CA GLY A 51 13.41 15.02 19.87
C GLY A 51 13.30 14.40 18.47
N CYS A 52 12.35 14.83 17.62
CA CYS A 52 12.25 14.38 16.22
C CYS A 52 13.55 14.66 15.45
N THR A 53 14.19 13.60 14.96
CA THR A 53 15.44 13.71 14.18
C THR A 53 15.17 13.69 12.68
N LEU A 54 16.16 14.11 11.87
CA LEU A 54 16.10 13.97 10.42
C LEU A 54 15.88 12.51 9.99
N MET A 55 16.47 11.56 10.72
CA MET A 55 16.29 10.13 10.46
C MET A 55 14.85 9.68 10.69
N ASP A 56 14.15 10.28 11.65
CA ASP A 56 12.74 9.98 11.90
C ASP A 56 11.86 10.49 10.76
N CYS A 57 12.14 11.69 10.24
CA CYS A 57 11.46 12.21 9.05
C CYS A 57 11.69 11.32 7.82
N LEU A 58 12.91 10.80 7.62
CA LEU A 58 13.21 9.88 6.53
C LEU A 58 12.47 8.54 6.68
N LYS A 59 12.47 7.96 7.88
CA LYS A 59 11.70 6.73 8.17
C LYS A 59 10.21 6.93 7.91
N HIS A 60 9.68 8.07 8.35
CA HIS A 60 8.28 8.44 8.12
C HIS A 60 7.98 8.57 6.62
N PHE A 61 8.85 9.27 5.88
CA PHE A 61 8.72 9.43 4.42
C PHE A 61 8.73 8.09 3.67
N THR A 62 9.53 7.11 4.10
CA THR A 62 9.61 5.78 3.47
C THR A 62 8.64 4.75 4.08
N ALA A 63 7.75 5.15 4.98
CA ALA A 63 6.85 4.23 5.64
C ALA A 63 5.85 3.62 4.64
N VAL A 64 5.44 2.38 4.91
CA VAL A 64 4.43 1.72 4.08
C VAL A 64 3.07 2.36 4.34
N GLU A 65 2.45 2.87 3.29
CA GLU A 65 1.11 3.43 3.32
C GLU A 65 0.06 2.41 2.88
N HIS A 66 -1.18 2.60 3.33
CA HIS A 66 -2.32 1.77 2.95
C HIS A 66 -3.32 2.59 2.16
N LEU A 67 -3.50 2.24 0.89
CA LEU A 67 -4.48 2.85 0.00
C LEU A 67 -5.70 1.94 -0.12
N GLU A 68 -6.88 2.45 0.21
CA GLU A 68 -8.14 1.70 0.14
C GLU A 68 -8.77 1.74 -1.27
N SER A 69 -8.29 2.62 -2.14
CA SER A 69 -8.87 2.87 -3.47
C SER A 69 -8.57 1.81 -4.53
N TYR A 70 -7.74 0.80 -4.22
CA TYR A 70 -7.30 -0.21 -5.18
C TYR A 70 -7.73 -1.62 -4.76
N HIS A 71 -8.45 -2.30 -5.64
CA HIS A 71 -8.89 -3.68 -5.42
C HIS A 71 -8.26 -4.63 -6.45
N CYS A 72 -7.85 -5.80 -5.98
CA CYS A 72 -7.38 -6.87 -6.86
C CYS A 72 -8.59 -7.61 -7.41
N SER A 73 -8.84 -7.54 -8.72
CA SER A 73 -9.94 -8.24 -9.37
C SER A 73 -9.96 -9.74 -9.05
N ARG A 74 -8.78 -10.37 -9.03
CA ARG A 74 -8.62 -11.80 -8.67
C ARG A 74 -9.05 -12.08 -7.23
N CYS A 75 -8.58 -11.29 -6.26
CA CYS A 75 -8.95 -11.48 -4.85
C CYS A 75 -10.43 -11.18 -4.62
N TRP A 76 -10.97 -10.17 -5.30
CA TRP A 76 -12.37 -9.80 -5.22
C TRP A 76 -13.26 -10.96 -5.67
N HIS A 77 -12.94 -11.57 -6.83
CA HIS A 77 -13.66 -12.75 -7.30
C HIS A 77 -13.54 -13.94 -6.34
N ILE A 78 -12.36 -14.22 -5.78
CA ILE A 78 -12.18 -15.31 -4.79
C ILE A 78 -13.04 -15.06 -3.55
N ALA A 79 -13.09 -13.83 -3.05
CA ALA A 79 -13.90 -13.49 -1.88
C ALA A 79 -15.40 -13.71 -2.15
N VAL A 80 -15.88 -13.28 -3.32
CA VAL A 80 -17.27 -13.49 -3.75
C VAL A 80 -17.59 -14.98 -3.88
N ILE A 81 -16.73 -15.76 -4.55
CA ILE A 81 -16.93 -17.21 -4.71
C ILE A 81 -16.99 -17.90 -3.34
N LYS A 82 -16.04 -17.61 -2.44
CA LYS A 82 -16.04 -18.18 -1.08
C LYS A 82 -17.30 -17.84 -0.31
N HIS A 83 -17.78 -16.61 -0.41
CA HIS A 83 -19.01 -16.19 0.25
C HIS A 83 -20.24 -16.93 -0.30
N LEU A 84 -20.33 -17.10 -1.62
CA LEU A 84 -21.41 -17.85 -2.26
C LEU A 84 -21.34 -19.35 -1.89
N SER A 85 -20.16 -19.96 -1.85
CA SER A 85 -19.97 -21.35 -1.42
C SER A 85 -20.38 -21.57 0.03
N LEU A 86 -19.94 -20.71 0.96
CA LEU A 86 -20.31 -20.79 2.37
C LEU A 86 -21.82 -20.64 2.58
N LYS A 87 -22.47 -19.80 1.77
CA LYS A 87 -23.92 -19.65 1.80
C LYS A 87 -24.63 -20.93 1.33
N SER A 88 -24.17 -21.53 0.23
CA SER A 88 -24.69 -22.82 -0.26
C SER A 88 -24.58 -23.93 0.79
N GLU A 89 -23.43 -24.03 1.45
CA GLU A 89 -23.19 -25.05 2.48
C GLU A 89 -24.10 -24.82 3.71
N LYS A 90 -24.34 -23.56 4.09
CA LYS A 90 -25.28 -23.23 5.16
C LYS A 90 -26.73 -23.58 4.78
N ASP A 91 -27.13 -23.28 3.55
CA ASP A 91 -28.47 -23.57 3.05
C ASP A 91 -28.70 -25.11 2.94
N GLU A 92 -27.67 -25.89 2.61
CA GLU A 92 -27.70 -27.37 2.59
C GLU A 92 -27.78 -27.98 4.00
N ILE A 93 -27.01 -27.46 4.96
CA ILE A 93 -27.06 -27.92 6.36
C ILE A 93 -28.44 -27.64 6.99
N GLU A 94 -29.04 -26.49 6.70
CA GLU A 94 -30.39 -26.15 7.18
C GLU A 94 -31.45 -27.08 6.59
N ALA A 95 -31.38 -27.38 5.29
CA ALA A 95 -32.27 -28.32 4.61
C ALA A 95 -32.15 -29.77 5.13
N THR A 96 -30.95 -30.19 5.53
CA THR A 96 -30.70 -31.54 6.06
C THR A 96 -31.09 -31.67 7.54
N SER A 97 -31.16 -30.56 8.28
CA SER A 97 -31.63 -30.51 9.68
C SER A 97 -33.15 -30.55 9.83
N MET A 98 -33.89 -30.43 8.72
CA MET A 98 -35.35 -30.41 8.66
C MET A 98 -35.96 -31.76 8.22
N ILE A 99 -35.15 -32.82 8.08
CA ILE A 99 -35.57 -34.21 7.79
C ILE A 99 -35.28 -35.07 9.01
#